data_AF-A0A960UG54-F1
#
_entry.id   AF-A0A960UG54-F1
#
_cell.length_a   1.000
_cell.length_b   1.000
_cell.length_c   1.000
_cell.angle_alpha   90.00
_cell.angle_beta   90.00
_cell.angle_gamma   90.00
#
_symmetry.space_group_name_H-M   'P 1'
#
loop_
_entity.id
_entity.type
_entity.pdbx_description
1 polymer ?
#
loop_
_entity_poly.entity_id
_entity_poly.type
_entity_poly.pdbx_seq_one_letter_code
_entity_poly.pdbx_strand_id
1 'polypeptide(L)' 'VATEDGRLLLDGAPVELAALKGALEARRADNPEGRVLIKAEAAVPHGDVVRLLDIVREAGYAGVGIGTQRRSELEGKVAR' A
#
# COMPACT_ATOMS: atom_id res chain seq x y z
N VAL A 1 -1.06 -2.86 -0.27
CA VAL A 1 -2.23 -3.39 0.46
C VAL A 1 -1.95 -3.27 1.94
N ALA A 2 -2.91 -2.77 2.72
CA ALA A 2 -2.86 -2.71 4.18
C ALA A 2 -3.92 -3.64 4.74
N THR A 3 -3.52 -4.50 5.68
CA THR A 3 -4.38 -5.46 6.37
C THR A 3 -4.67 -4.98 7.80
N GLU A 4 -5.77 -5.44 8.40
CA GLU A 4 -6.10 -5.10 9.80
C GLU A 4 -5.01 -5.56 10.78
N ASP A 5 -4.27 -6.61 10.44
CA ASP A 5 -3.20 -7.18 11.27
C ASP A 5 -1.93 -6.31 11.30
N GLY A 6 -1.97 -5.12 10.68
CA GLY A 6 -0.82 -4.23 10.54
C GLY A 6 0.17 -4.65 9.46
N ARG A 7 -0.11 -5.73 8.72
CA ARG A 7 0.75 -6.17 7.61
C ARG A 7 0.53 -5.31 6.38
N LEU A 8 1.63 -4.92 5.76
CA LEU A 8 1.65 -4.18 4.50
C LEU A 8 2.21 -5.07 3.40
N LEU A 9 1.59 -5.01 2.23
CA LEU A 9 2.06 -5.69 1.04
C LEU A 9 2.30 -4.68 -0.08
N LEU A 10 3.47 -4.68 -0.69
CA LEU A 10 3.79 -3.92 -1.88
C LEU A 10 3.88 -4.89 -3.05
N ASP A 11 2.95 -4.77 -4.01
CA ASP A 11 2.84 -5.67 -5.17
C ASP A 11 2.83 -7.17 -4.85
N GLY A 12 2.19 -7.52 -3.74
CA GLY A 12 2.05 -8.91 -3.28
C GLY A 12 3.21 -9.39 -2.39
N ALA A 13 4.30 -8.63 -2.28
CA ALA A 13 5.38 -8.93 -1.34
C ALA A 13 5.13 -8.23 0.01
N PRO A 14 5.28 -8.93 1.15
CA PRO A 14 5.19 -8.29 2.47
C PRO A 14 6.33 -7.26 2.62
N VAL A 15 5.99 -6.11 3.19
CA VAL A 15 6.94 -5.01 3.42
C VAL A 15 6.68 -4.41 4.80
N GLU A 16 7.75 -4.04 5.48
CA GLU A 16 7.66 -3.33 6.75
C GLU A 16 7.36 -1.85 6.51
N LEU A 17 6.61 -1.22 7.42
CA LEU A 17 6.28 0.21 7.32
C LEU A 17 7.54 1.08 7.21
N ALA A 18 8.59 0.75 7.97
CA ALA A 18 9.87 1.45 7.94
C ALA A 18 10.61 1.31 6.59
N ALA A 19 10.41 0.19 5.89
CA ALA A 19 11.02 -0.08 4.58
C ALA A 19 10.15 0.42 3.41
N LEU A 20 8.87 0.68 3.65
CA LEU A 20 7.90 1.04 2.62
C LEU A 20 8.32 2.29 1.84
N LYS A 21 8.76 3.35 2.51
CA LYS A 21 9.16 4.61 1.87
C LYS A 21 10.32 4.40 0.88
N GLY A 22 11.37 3.71 1.32
CA GLY A 22 12.52 3.42 0.45
C GLY A 22 12.15 2.53 -0.74
N ALA A 23 11.28 1.53 -0.53
CA ALA A 23 10.79 0.68 -1.61
C ALA A 23 9.93 1.45 -2.64
N LEU A 24 9.13 2.40 -2.17
CA LEU A 24 8.33 3.30 -3.01
C LEU A 24 9.23 4.26 -3.80
N GLU A 25 10.25 4.86 -3.17
CA GLU A 25 11.21 5.74 -3.84
C GLU A 25 12.00 5.00 -4.94
N ALA A 26 12.47 3.78 -4.67
CA ALA A 26 13.15 2.95 -5.65
C ALA A 26 12.25 2.65 -6.86
N ARG A 27 11.00 2.25 -6.62
CA ARG A 27 10.02 2.00 -7.70
C ARG A 27 9.67 3.25 -8.49
N ARG A 28 9.66 4.42 -7.85
CA ARG A 28 9.43 5.70 -8.52
C ARG A 28 10.61 6.08 -9.41
N ALA A 29 11.85 5.79 -8.98
CA ALA A 29 13.02 6.02 -9.81
C ALA A 29 12.93 5.22 -11.13
N ASP A 30 12.42 3.98 -11.05
CA ASP A 30 12.18 3.13 -12.22
C ASP A 30 10.94 3.53 -13.03
N ASN A 31 9.90 4.06 -12.38
CA ASN A 31 8.65 4.51 -13.01
C ASN A 31 8.15 5.85 -12.42
N PRO A 32 8.65 6.99 -12.93
CA PRO A 32 8.34 8.32 -12.38
C PRO A 32 6.88 8.76 -12.57
N GLU A 33 6.22 8.26 -13.61
CA GLU A 33 4.79 8.52 -13.92
C GLU A 33 3.86 7.49 -13.28
N GLY A 34 4.43 6.55 -12.52
CA GLY A 34 3.69 5.52 -11.81
C GLY A 34 2.63 6.12 -10.88
N ARG A 35 1.50 5.43 -10.78
CA ARG A 35 0.45 5.75 -9.79
C ARG A 35 0.46 4.68 -8.72
N VAL A 36 0.20 5.08 -7.48
CA VAL A 36 0.10 4.15 -6.36
C VAL A 36 -1.37 3.89 -6.06
N LEU A 37 -1.74 2.62 -5.94
CA LEU A 37 -3.06 2.20 -5.50
C LEU A 37 -2.97 1.62 -4.09
N ILE A 38 -3.43 2.38 -3.11
CA ILE A 38 -3.54 1.93 -1.73
C ILE A 38 -4.83 1.12 -1.61
N LYS A 39 -4.67 -0.18 -1.35
CA LYS A 39 -5.79 -1.05 -1.02
C LYS A 39 -5.79 -1.31 0.47
N ALA A 40 -6.85 -0.98 1.18
CA ALA A 40 -6.96 -1.22 2.62
C ALA A 40 -8.13 -2.16 2.91
N GLU A 41 -7.98 -3.03 3.90
CA GLU A 41 -9.13 -3.78 4.41
C GLU A 41 -10.13 -2.83 5.08
N ALA A 42 -11.42 -3.16 5.03
CA ALA A 42 -12.48 -2.34 5.61
C ALA A 42 -12.32 -2.09 7.12
N ALA A 43 -11.63 -3.00 7.82
CA ALA A 43 -11.37 -2.91 9.25
C ALA A 43 -10.10 -2.10 9.61
N VAL A 44 -9.30 -1.69 8.61
CA VAL A 44 -8.10 -0.87 8.85
C VAL A 44 -8.53 0.49 9.41
N PRO A 45 -7.95 0.94 10.53
CA PRO A 45 -8.26 2.26 11.08
C PRO A 45 -8.01 3.37 10.06
N HIS A 46 -8.93 4.33 9.98
CA HIS A 46 -8.81 5.44 9.03
C HIS A 46 -7.48 6.20 9.17
N GLY A 47 -7.00 6.37 10.41
CA GLY A 47 -5.71 7.01 10.68
C GLY A 47 -4.53 6.29 10.02
N ASP A 48 -4.59 4.97 9.89
CA ASP A 48 -3.52 4.18 9.28
C ASP A 48 -3.50 4.37 7.76
N VAL A 49 -4.67 4.49 7.14
CA VAL A 49 -4.81 4.82 5.72
C VAL A 49 -4.26 6.22 5.43
N VAL A 50 -4.51 7.19 6.31
CA VAL A 50 -3.95 8.54 6.19
C VAL A 50 -2.42 8.52 6.29
N ARG A 51 -1.85 7.79 7.26
CA ARG A 51 -0.39 7.63 7.36
C ARG A 51 0.22 7.03 6.10
N LEU A 52 -0.46 6.06 5.48
CA LEU A 52 -0.02 5.46 4.21
C LEU A 52 -0.08 6.46 3.05
N LEU A 53 -1.11 7.32 2.99
CA LEU A 53 -1.21 8.38 2.00
C LEU A 53 -0.04 9.36 2.10
N ASP A 54 0.32 9.76 3.33
CA ASP A 54 1.44 10.67 3.58
C ASP A 54 2.76 10.07 3.12
N ILE A 55 3.04 8.80 3.46
CA ILE A 55 4.25 8.08 3.02
C ILE A 55 4.36 8.05 1.49
N VAL A 56 3.25 7.78 0.80
CA VAL A 56 3.23 7.74 -0.67
C VAL A 56 3.47 9.12 -1.28
N ARG A 57 2.92 10.18 -0.67
CA ARG A 57 3.19 11.57 -1.07
C ARG A 57 4.65 11.96 -0.83
N GLU A 58 5.20 11.61 0.31
CA GLU A 58 6.61 11.87 0.65
C GLU A 58 7.57 11.13 -0.29
N ALA A 59 7.20 9.94 -0.77
CA ALA A 59 7.95 9.22 -1.80
C ALA A 59 7.88 9.89 -3.19
N GLY A 60 7.08 10.94 -3.36
CA GLY A 60 7.04 11.77 -4.56
C GLY A 60 6.02 11.34 -5.62
N TYR A 61 5.06 10.48 -5.27
CA TYR A 61 3.98 10.09 -6.18
C TYR A 61 2.90 11.18 -6.27
N ALA A 62 2.60 11.62 -7.49
CA ALA A 62 1.60 12.65 -7.75
C ALA A 62 0.15 12.11 -7.74
N GLY A 63 -0.03 10.82 -8.05
CA GLY A 63 -1.34 10.19 -8.15
C GLY A 63 -1.49 9.02 -7.20
N VAL A 64 -2.46 9.13 -6.28
CA VAL A 64 -2.85 8.04 -5.38
C VAL A 64 -4.32 7.68 -5.57
N GLY A 65 -4.58 6.41 -5.82
CA GLY A 65 -5.91 5.82 -5.72
C GLY A 65 -6.08 5.12 -4.38
N ILE A 66 -7.27 5.20 -3.79
CA ILE A 66 -7.64 4.45 -2.58
C ILE A 66 -8.76 3.49 -2.97
N GLY A 67 -8.58 2.21 -2.63
CA GLY A 67 -9.60 1.19 -2.75
C GLY A 67 -9.78 0.45 -1.43
N THR A 68 -11.01 0.14 -1.07
CA THR A 68 -11.31 -0.76 0.05
C THR A 68 -11.53 -2.17 -0.49
N GLN A 69 -10.98 -3.18 0.18
CA GLN A 69 -11.20 -4.58 -0.15
C GLN A 69 -11.68 -5.35 1.09
N ARG A 70 -12.48 -6.39 0.88
CA ARG A 70 -12.91 -7.28 1.98
C ARG A 70 -11.91 -8.41 2.15
N ARG A 71 -11.65 -8.77 3.43
CA ARG A 71 -11.00 -10.01 3.93
C ARG A 71 -10.90 -11.15 2.91
N SER A 72 -12.07 -11.62 2.53
CA SER A 72 -12.27 -12.81 1.70
C SER A 72 -11.62 -12.76 0.31
N GLU A 73 -11.26 -11.58 -0.21
CA GLU A 73 -10.58 -11.44 -1.51
C GLU A 73 -9.05 -11.56 -1.42
N LEU A 74 -8.46 -11.33 -0.25
CA LEU A 74 -7.01 -11.33 -0.07
C LEU A 74 -6.47 -12.76 0.09
N GLU A 75 -7.18 -13.62 0.82
CA GLU A 75 -6.81 -15.03 1.00
C GLU A 75 -6.86 -15.83 -0.32
N GLY A 76 -7.83 -15.53 -1.19
CA GLY A 76 -7.95 -16.19 -2.50
C GLY A 76 -6.86 -15.83 -3.52
N LYS A 77 -6.06 -14.78 -3.27
CA LYS A 77 -5.01 -14.30 -4.17
C LYS A 77 -3.59 -14.68 -3.71
N VAL A 78 -3.43 -15.08 -2.45
CA VAL A 78 -2.17 -15.61 -1.90
C VAL A 78 -2.08 -17.13 -2.11
N ALA A 79 -3.22 -17.80 -2.32
CA ALA A 79 -3.30 -19.25 -2.52
C ALA A 79 -3.27 -19.71 -3.99
N ARG A 80 -2.96 -18.84 -4.97
CA ARG A 80 -2.96 -19.20 -6.39
C ARG A 80 -1.76 -18.68 -7.15
#